data_AF-A0A5E4IVA0-F1
#
_entry.id   AF-A0A5E4IVA0-F1
#
_cell.length_a   1.000
_cell.length_b   1.000
_cell.length_c   1.000
_cell.angle_alpha   90.00
_cell.angle_beta   90.00
_cell.angle_gamma   90.00
#
_symmetry.space_group_name_H-M   'P 1'
#
loop_
_entity.id
_entity.type
_entity.pdbx_description
1 polymer ?
#
loop_
_entity_poly.entity_id
_entity_poly.type
_entity_poly.pdbx_seq_one_letter_code
_entity_poly.pdbx_strand_id
1 'polypeptide(L)' 'MPDSESFLVTVPTEWKLEKYSTDTRKFPSVQDYIRELVRRDIEAFDEKEAAANNAKK' A
#
# COMPACT_ATOMS: atom_id res chain seq x y z
N MET A 1 -15.63 -15.80 7.70
CA MET A 1 -15.57 -14.50 6.99
C MET A 1 -14.58 -14.66 5.86
N PRO A 2 -14.78 -14.07 4.67
CA PRO A 2 -13.72 -14.07 3.67
C PRO A 2 -12.49 -13.36 4.22
N ASP A 3 -11.29 -13.89 3.95
CA ASP A 3 -10.03 -13.39 4.50
C ASP A 3 -9.60 -12.03 3.93
N SER A 4 -10.36 -11.47 2.96
CA SER A 4 -10.12 -10.16 2.36
C SER A 4 -11.36 -9.57 1.70
N GLU A 5 -11.45 -8.24 1.72
CA GLU A 5 -12.41 -7.45 0.93
C GLU A 5 -11.78 -7.05 -0.42
N SER A 6 -12.61 -6.98 -1.47
CA SER A 6 -12.17 -6.61 -2.82
C SER A 6 -12.94 -5.41 -3.34
N PHE A 7 -12.22 -4.51 -4.04
CA PHE A 7 -12.78 -3.32 -4.64
C PHE A 7 -12.04 -2.96 -5.93
N LEU A 8 -12.69 -2.18 -6.79
CA LEU A 8 -12.12 -1.70 -8.05
C LEU A 8 -11.47 -0.33 -7.84
N VAL A 9 -10.26 -0.17 -8.38
CA VAL A 9 -9.52 1.09 -8.35
C VAL A 9 -9.17 1.49 -9.77
N THR A 10 -9.41 2.76 -10.10
CA THR A 10 -8.94 3.35 -11.36
C THR A 10 -7.68 4.16 -11.08
N VAL A 11 -6.66 3.96 -11.90
CA VAL A 11 -5.35 4.61 -11.76
C VAL A 11 -4.90 5.19 -13.11
N PRO A 12 -4.14 6.29 -13.12
CA PRO A 12 -3.63 6.87 -14.36
C PRO A 12 -2.72 5.90 -15.13
N THR A 13 -2.89 5.81 -16.44
CA THR A 13 -2.12 4.90 -17.29
C THR A 13 -0.65 5.30 -17.38
N GLU A 14 -0.33 6.59 -17.26
CA GLU A 14 1.06 7.08 -17.27
C GLU A 14 1.92 6.52 -16.13
N TRP A 15 1.31 6.01 -15.06
CA TRP A 15 2.03 5.42 -13.93
C TRP A 15 2.68 4.08 -14.25
N LYS A 16 2.31 3.43 -15.37
CA LYS A 16 2.93 2.19 -15.86
C LYS A 16 3.08 1.14 -14.75
N LEU A 17 2.01 0.92 -13.98
CA LEU A 17 2.06 0.13 -12.75
C LEU A 17 2.65 -1.25 -12.96
N GLU A 18 2.25 -1.97 -14.02
CA GLU A 18 2.80 -3.28 -14.35
C GLU A 18 4.34 -3.26 -14.42
N LYS A 19 4.90 -2.34 -15.20
CA LYS A 19 6.36 -2.21 -15.34
C LYS A 19 7.07 -1.94 -14.01
N TYR A 20 6.50 -1.08 -13.18
CA TYR A 20 7.11 -0.77 -11.88
C TYR A 20 6.94 -1.91 -10.87
N SER A 21 5.76 -2.53 -10.80
CA SER A 21 5.45 -3.58 -9.83
C SER A 21 6.13 -4.90 -10.17
N THR A 22 5.94 -5.42 -11.38
CA THR A 22 6.38 -6.79 -11.73
C THR A 22 7.79 -6.78 -12.32
N ASP A 23 8.12 -5.83 -13.21
CA ASP A 23 9.42 -5.87 -13.88
C ASP A 23 10.53 -5.29 -13.01
N THR A 24 10.27 -4.16 -12.33
CA THR A 24 11.29 -3.44 -11.56
C THR A 24 11.36 -3.95 -10.12
N ARG A 25 10.22 -3.98 -9.42
CA ARG A 25 10.14 -4.37 -8.01
C ARG A 25 9.98 -5.88 -7.78
N LYS A 26 9.73 -6.66 -8.85
CA LYS A 26 9.59 -8.12 -8.82
C LYS A 26 8.45 -8.63 -7.94
N PHE A 27 7.36 -7.87 -7.80
CA PHE A 27 6.14 -8.38 -7.17
C PHE A 27 5.47 -9.41 -8.07
N PRO A 28 4.79 -10.43 -7.50
CA PRO A 28 4.07 -11.44 -8.29
C PRO A 28 2.93 -10.84 -9.12
N SER A 29 2.30 -9.77 -8.62
CA SER A 29 1.23 -9.05 -9.32
C SER A 29 1.22 -7.56 -8.97
N VAL A 30 0.51 -6.78 -9.78
CA VAL A 30 0.20 -5.37 -9.47
C VAL A 30 -0.57 -5.26 -8.15
N GLN A 31 -1.46 -6.21 -7.87
CA GLN A 31 -2.28 -6.22 -6.67
C GLN A 31 -1.43 -6.40 -5.41
N ASP A 32 -0.45 -7.31 -5.44
CA ASP A 32 0.47 -7.52 -4.31
C ASP A 32 1.31 -6.28 -4.04
N TYR A 33 1.73 -5.60 -5.12
CA TYR A 33 2.44 -4.33 -4.99
C TYR A 33 1.58 -3.24 -4.35
N ILE A 34 0.31 -3.09 -4.77
CA ILE A 34 -0.61 -2.12 -4.18
C ILE A 34 -0.88 -2.46 -2.71
N ARG A 35 -1.13 -3.73 -2.38
CA ARG A 35 -1.32 -4.16 -0.98
C ARG A 35 -0.14 -3.78 -0.09
N GLU A 36 1.08 -4.00 -0.57
CA GLU A 36 2.30 -3.65 0.17
C GLU A 36 2.47 -2.13 0.33
N LEU A 37 2.10 -1.33 -0.67
CA LEU A 37 2.11 0.13 -0.55
C LEU A 37 1.10 0.61 0.51
N VAL A 38 -0.12 0.08 0.46
CA VAL A 38 -1.19 0.42 1.42
C VAL A 38 -0.77 0.01 2.83
N ARG A 39 -0.21 -1.19 3.01
CA ARG A 39 0.29 -1.67 4.30
C ARG A 39 1.33 -0.71 4.89
N ARG A 40 2.32 -0.29 4.09
CA ARG A 40 3.38 0.63 4.54
C ARG A 40 2.84 2.01 4.90
N ASP A 41 1.85 2.50 4.16
CA ASP A 41 1.23 3.79 4.44
C ASP A 41 0.46 3.76 5.76
N ILE A 42 -0.29 2.68 6.02
CA ILE A 42 -0.98 2.45 7.30
C ILE A 42 0.03 2.37 8.45
N GLU A 43 1.10 1.59 8.32
CA GLU A 43 2.13 1.48 9.37
C GLU A 43 2.80 2.83 9.65
N ALA A 44 3.16 3.59 8.61
CA ALA A 44 3.75 4.91 8.76
C ALA A 44 2.77 5.91 9.39
N PHE A 45 1.46 5.76 9.15
CA PHE A 45 0.43 6.56 9.79
C PHE A 45 0.33 6.23 11.28
N ASP A 46 0.26 4.94 11.63
CA ASP A 46 0.15 4.46 13.01
C ASP A 46 1.37 4.88 13.86
N GLU A 47 2.59 4.79 13.29
CA GLU A 47 3.81 5.26 13.95
C GLU A 47 3.78 6.76 14.26
N LYS A 48 3.27 7.56 13.32
CA LYS A 48 3.14 9.02 13.51
C LYS A 48 2.09 9.35 14.56
N GLU A 49 0.94 8.66 14.56
CA GLU A 49 -0.09 8.84 15.59
C GLU A 49 0.41 8.42 16.98
N ALA A 50 1.11 7.28 17.07
CA ALA A 50 1.70 6.80 18.31
C ALA A 50 2.76 7.78 18.85
N ALA A 51 3.64 8.28 17.98
CA ALA A 51 4.65 9.28 18.35
C ALA A 51 4.02 10.60 18.79
N ALA A 52 3.00 11.08 18.09
CA ALA A 52 2.27 12.31 18.44
C ALA A 52 1.53 12.19 19.78
N ASN A 53 1.01 10.99 20.11
CA ASN A 53 0.34 10.73 21.37
C ASN A 53 1.31 10.57 22.55
N ASN A 54 2.50 9.99 22.33
CA ASN A 54 3.55 9.92 23.35
C ASN A 54 4.19 11.29 23.65
N ALA A 55 4.30 12.17 22.66
CA ALA A 55 4.80 13.54 22.86
C ALA A 55 3.84 14.45 23.66
N LYS A 56 2.59 14.02 23.86
CA LYS A 56 1.56 14.73 24.63
C LYS A 56 1.38 14.20 26.06
N LYS A 57 2.10 13.15 26.45
CA LYS A 57 2.17 12.63 27.83
C LYS A 57 3.40 13.15 28.54
#